data_AF-A0A955VTI1-F1
#
_entry.id   AF-A0A955VTI1-F1
#
_cell.length_a   1.000
_cell.length_b   1.000
_cell.length_c   1.000
_cell.angle_alpha   90.00
_cell.angle_beta   90.00
_cell.angle_gamma   90.00
#
_symmetry.space_group_name_H-M   'P 1'
#
loop_
_entity.id
_entity.type
_entity.pdbx_description
1 polymer ?
#
loop_
_entity_poly.entity_id
_entity_poly.type
_entity_poly.pdbx_seq_one_letter_code
_entity_poly.pdbx_strand_id
1 'polypeptide(L)' 'MTVICPKCDASYDVGARIPPGGLQIKCPKCLHTFNAAAQGPGASPGGPPPPPGGAIIAPPPPPG' A
#
# COMPACT_ATOMS: atom_id res chain seq x y z
N MET A 1 4.39 18.22 6.24
CA MET A 1 3.62 17.05 6.73
C MET A 1 4.46 15.84 6.41
N THR A 2 4.86 15.07 7.42
CA THR A 2 5.70 13.89 7.22
C THR A 2 4.82 12.66 6.99
N VAL A 3 5.16 11.87 5.99
CA VAL A 3 4.53 10.58 5.71
C VAL A 3 5.58 9.48 5.90
N ILE A 4 5.15 8.37 6.49
CA ILE A 4 5.98 7.17 6.66
C ILE A 4 5.50 6.13 5.64
N CYS A 5 6.44 5.55 4.89
CA CYS A 5 6.12 4.47 3.96
C CYS A 5 5.87 3.17 4.71
N PRO A 6 4.72 2.49 4.52
CA PRO A 6 4.41 1.23 5.23
C PRO A 6 5.22 0.03 4.74
N LYS A 7 5.99 0.18 3.66
CA LYS A 7 6.77 -0.92 3.06
C LYS A 7 8.24 -0.94 3.50
N CYS A 8 8.83 0.22 3.75
CA CYS A 8 10.26 0.33 4.05
C CYS A 8 10.57 1.31 5.19
N ASP A 9 9.52 1.78 5.87
CA ASP A 9 9.61 2.68 7.03
C ASP A 9 10.34 4.00 6.77
N ALA A 10 10.51 4.34 5.49
CA ALA A 10 11.10 5.61 5.09
C ALA A 10 10.14 6.76 5.41
N SER A 11 10.63 7.72 6.18
CA SER A 11 9.96 8.99 6.47
C SER A 11 10.40 10.07 5.46
N TYR A 12 9.44 10.79 4.89
CA TYR A 12 9.70 11.91 3.98
C TYR A 12 8.62 12.99 4.12
N ASP A 13 9.03 14.25 3.93
CA ASP A 13 8.09 15.37 3.91
C ASP A 13 7.48 15.51 2.50
N VAL A 14 6.16 15.64 2.43
CA VAL A 14 5.44 15.72 1.15
C VAL A 14 5.13 17.15 0.73
N GLY A 15 5.53 18.18 1.49
CA GLY A 15 5.34 19.62 1.21
C GLY A 15 3.88 20.10 1.15
N ALA A 16 2.94 19.19 0.86
CA ALA A 16 1.54 19.42 0.68
C ALA A 16 0.73 18.79 1.82
N ARG A 17 -0.42 19.39 2.10
CA ARG A 17 -1.41 18.83 3.03
C ARG A 17 -2.11 17.66 2.35
N ILE A 18 -2.16 16.51 3.03
CA ILE A 18 -2.96 15.37 2.56
C ILE A 18 -4.45 15.75 2.66
N PRO A 19 -5.23 15.70 1.55
CA PRO A 19 -6.66 15.96 1.58
C PRO A 19 -7.39 14.91 2.43
N PRO A 20 -8.58 15.23 2.98
CA PRO A 20 -9.34 14.32 3.83
C PRO A 20 -9.82 13.05 3.09
N GLY A 21 -9.92 13.08 1.76
CA GLY A 21 -10.18 11.89 0.94
C GLY A 21 -8.96 10.97 0.74
N GLY A 22 -7.81 11.32 1.33
CA GLY A 22 -6.54 10.65 1.11
C GLY A 22 -5.89 11.04 -0.22
N LEU A 23 -4.59 10.80 -0.32
CA LEU A 23 -3.79 11.04 -1.52
C LEU A 23 -2.99 9.78 -1.85
N GLN A 24 -2.96 9.42 -3.13
CA GLN A 24 -2.05 8.38 -3.60
C GLN A 24 -0.64 8.95 -3.69
N ILE A 25 0.29 8.36 -2.93
CA ILE A 25 1.68 8.78 -2.86
C ILE A 25 2.59 7.64 -3.29
N LYS A 26 3.61 7.96 -4.07
CA LYS A 26 4.69 7.04 -4.42
C LYS A 26 5.90 7.31 -3.53
N CYS A 27 6.36 6.28 -2.82
CA CYS A 27 7.57 6.36 -2.01
C CYS A 27 8.80 6.56 -2.92
N PRO A 28 9.64 7.58 -2.69
CA PRO A 28 10.85 7.79 -3.48
C PRO A 28 11.97 6.78 -3.17
N LYS A 29 11.89 6.07 -2.04
CA LYS A 29 12.92 5.09 -1.62
C LYS A 29 12.70 3.70 -2.22
N CYS A 30 11.48 3.18 -2.15
CA CYS A 30 11.16 1.81 -2.57
C CYS A 30 10.18 1.74 -3.75
N LEU A 31 9.76 2.90 -4.28
CA LEU A 31 8.82 3.05 -5.39
C LEU A 31 7.43 2.47 -5.12
N HIS A 32 7.11 2.14 -3.88
CA HIS A 32 5.79 1.66 -3.48
C HIS A 32 4.75 2.78 -3.49
N THR A 33 3.61 2.52 -4.12
CA THR A 33 2.48 3.44 -4.16
C THR A 33 1.46 3.05 -3.12
N PHE A 34 1.07 3.98 -2.26
CA PHE A 34 0.08 3.76 -1.19
C PHE A 34 -0.81 4.99 -0.98
N ASN A 35 -1.99 4.78 -0.41
CA ASN A 35 -2.91 5.87 -0.07
C ASN A 35 -2.57 6.38 1.33
N ALA A 36 -1.99 7.58 1.41
CA ALA A 36 -1.88 8.27 2.68
C ALA A 36 -3.20 8.97 2.95
N ALA A 37 -3.92 8.55 3.99
CA ALA A 37 -5.03 9.31 4.52
C ALA A 37 -4.50 10.33 5.54
N ALA A 38 -5.07 11.53 5.58
CA ALA A 38 -4.94 12.37 6.77
C ALA A 38 -5.47 11.54 7.93
N GLN A 39 -4.73 11.44 9.04
CA GLN A 39 -5.12 10.69 10.24
C GLN A 39 -6.41 11.33 10.82
N GLY A 40 -7.55 10.98 10.22
CA GLY A 40 -8.89 11.21 10.71
C GLY A 40 -9.51 9.84 11.01
N PRO A 41 -10.45 9.73 11.97
CA PRO A 41 -10.86 8.47 12.58
C PRO A 41 -11.66 7.48 11.70
N GLY A 42 -11.45 7.44 10.38
CA GLY A 42 -12.29 6.66 9.47
C GLY A 42 -11.67 6.22 8.15
N ALA A 43 -10.34 6.27 8.00
CA ALA A 43 -9.69 5.74 6.80
C ALA A 43 -9.52 4.21 6.89
N SER A 44 -10.62 3.49 6.66
CA SER A 44 -10.58 2.05 6.34
C SER A 44 -9.70 1.83 5.10
N PRO A 45 -8.89 0.76 5.04
CA PRO A 45 -8.05 0.44 3.88
C PRO A 45 -8.94 -0.06 2.73
N GLY A 46 -9.57 0.87 2.02
CA GLY A 46 -10.30 0.64 0.77
C GLY A 46 -9.39 0.86 -0.43
N GLY A 47 -8.36 0.03 -0.58
CA GLY A 47 -7.71 -0.23 -1.86
C GLY A 47 -8.08 -1.64 -2.30
N PRO A 48 -8.37 -1.89 -3.59
CA PRO A 48 -8.89 -3.18 -4.04
C PRO A 48 -7.90 -4.31 -3.66
N PRO A 49 -8.39 -5.54 -3.40
CA PRO A 49 -7.51 -6.69 -3.23
C PRO A 49 -6.58 -6.80 -4.46
N PRO A 50 -5.34 -7.29 -4.29
CA PRO A 50 -4.49 -7.61 -5.43
C PRO A 50 -5.28 -8.54 -6.39
N PRO A 51 -5.13 -8.39 -7.72
CA PRO A 51 -5.84 -9.25 -8.66
C PRO A 51 -5.52 -10.73 -8.36
N PRO A 52 -6.50 -11.65 -8.42
CA PRO A 52 -6.20 -13.06 -8.34
C PRO A 52 -5.61 -13.47 -9.69
N GLY A 53 -4.28 -13.57 -9.79
CA GLY A 53 -3.66 -13.99 -11.05
C GLY A 53 -2.14 -14.00 -11.01
N GLY A 54 -1.56 -15.16 -10.68
CA GLY A 54 -0.11 -15.40 -10.82
C GLY A 54 0.32 -16.74 -10.24
N ALA A 55 0.26 -17.79 -11.06
CA ALA A 55 0.56 -19.20 -10.80
C ALA A 55 1.81 -19.52 -9.94
N ILE A 56 1.64 -20.48 -9.02
CA ILE A 56 2.40 -21.74 -9.11
C ILE A 56 1.44 -22.93 -8.96
N ILE A 57 1.32 -23.67 -10.04
CA ILE A 57 0.86 -25.06 -10.09
C ILE A 57 1.71 -25.88 -9.12
N ALA A 58 1.14 -26.39 -8.03
CA ALA A 58 1.71 -27.54 -7.34
C ALA A 58 1.07 -28.80 -7.96
N PRO A 59 1.85 -29.80 -8.42
CA PRO A 59 1.29 -31.05 -8.95
C PRO A 59 0.57 -31.84 -7.85
N PRO A 60 -0.39 -32.72 -8.21
CA PRO A 60 -1.10 -33.53 -7.23
C PRO A 60 -0.16 -34.52 -6.52
N PRO A 61 -0.40 -34.87 -5.23
CA PRO A 61 0.33 -35.93 -4.56
C PRO A 61 -0.04 -37.32 -5.13
N PRO A 62 0.88 -38.31 -5.09
CA PRO A 62 0.63 -39.65 -5.61
C PRO A 62 -0.38 -40.43 -4.75
N PRO A 63 -1.18 -41.33 -5.35
CA PRO A 63 -2.03 -42.25 -4.60
C PRO A 63 -1.19 -43.33 -3.93
N GLY A 64 -1.41 -43.54 -2.63
CA GLY A 64 -0.95 -44.68 -1.84
C GLY A 64 -2.12 -45.53 -1.38
#